data_AF-A0A955Q3V7-F1
#
_entry.id   AF-A0A955Q3V7-F1
#
_cell.length_a   1.000
_cell.length_b   1.000
_cell.length_c   1.000
_cell.angle_alpha   90.00
_cell.angle_beta   90.00
_cell.angle_gamma   90.00
#
_symmetry.space_group_name_H-M   'P 1'
#
loop_
_entity.id
_entity.type
_entity.pdbx_description
1 polymer ?
#
loop_
_entity_poly.entity_id
_entity_poly.type
_entity_poly.pdbx_seq_one_letter_code
_entity_poly.pdbx_strand_id
1 'polypeptide(L)'
;MADPTLVDETFEDPIIEEQEVDIEPRSESDSLPDDEPGREPPVAQSQEPPAQAATPPSPVESSPSLPQPPPQHYAPPPPYQPPAEEFKFYTREQLQNAVDQGIIRPDQMADQLQLQLKEEAKREAVQAIEAHNRAQAMSAKIQQYHTYAPGWNQQGTPAHQRANSEYQKLLALGLSANPVTELLALEKAFGTVDQLAAQRQSADLTRETRATMPSVARRAAAPSPSKNADPLKKLDREELRLYDKYIKAGHYQNWNEVREEIRWAASQNINADLRSKTEGLMRR
;
A
#
# COMPACT_ATOMS: atom_id res chain seq x y z
N MET A 1 -59.04 -47.53 12.19
CA MET A 1 -57.72 -47.49 12.83
C MET A 1 -56.83 -48.42 12.04
N ALA A 2 -55.96 -47.85 11.22
CA ALA A 2 -55.03 -48.56 10.35
C ALA A 2 -53.69 -47.80 10.36
N ASP A 3 -52.61 -48.55 10.39
CA ASP A 3 -51.20 -48.16 10.52
C ASP A 3 -50.71 -47.10 9.53
N PRO A 4 -49.72 -46.27 9.91
CA PRO A 4 -48.79 -45.68 8.96
C PRO A 4 -47.54 -46.56 8.84
N THR A 5 -47.46 -47.28 7.72
CA THR A 5 -46.24 -47.97 7.25
C THR A 5 -45.16 -46.97 6.87
N LEU A 6 -44.00 -47.15 7.51
CA LEU A 6 -42.69 -46.61 7.20
C LEU A 6 -42.32 -46.96 5.74
N VAL A 7 -41.98 -45.97 4.92
CA VAL A 7 -41.34 -46.19 3.61
C VAL A 7 -39.89 -45.76 3.76
N ASP A 8 -39.00 -46.76 3.71
CA ASP A 8 -37.56 -46.64 3.73
C ASP A 8 -37.12 -46.31 2.30
N GLU A 9 -36.80 -45.04 2.04
CA GLU A 9 -36.35 -44.57 0.74
C GLU A 9 -34.82 -44.54 0.73
N THR A 10 -34.23 -45.68 0.35
CA THR A 10 -32.81 -45.83 0.04
C THR A 10 -32.44 -44.87 -1.10
N PHE A 11 -31.77 -43.78 -0.75
CA PHE A 11 -31.12 -42.87 -1.68
C PHE A 11 -29.85 -43.55 -2.21
N GLU A 12 -29.88 -44.03 -3.45
CA GLU A 12 -28.69 -44.49 -4.17
C GLU A 12 -27.87 -43.26 -4.62
N ASP A 13 -26.61 -43.18 -4.19
CA ASP A 13 -25.66 -42.17 -4.62
C ASP A 13 -25.40 -42.28 -6.14
N PRO A 14 -25.44 -41.18 -6.92
CA PRO A 14 -25.04 -41.21 -8.31
C PRO A 14 -23.51 -41.36 -8.41
N ILE A 15 -23.09 -42.49 -8.99
CA ILE A 15 -21.73 -42.77 -9.44
C ILE A 15 -21.36 -41.73 -10.50
N ILE A 16 -20.46 -40.79 -10.17
CA ILE A 16 -19.86 -39.87 -11.12
C ILE A 16 -18.74 -40.63 -11.82
N GLU A 17 -19.02 -41.05 -13.04
CA GLU A 17 -18.06 -41.66 -13.96
C GLU A 17 -17.03 -40.61 -14.39
N GLU A 18 -15.77 -40.80 -13.97
CA GLU A 18 -14.64 -39.95 -14.32
C GLU A 18 -14.40 -40.03 -15.84
N GLN A 19 -14.79 -38.99 -16.56
CA GLN A 19 -14.46 -38.84 -17.97
C GLN A 19 -13.01 -38.33 -18.08
N GLU A 20 -12.07 -39.24 -18.27
CA GLU A 20 -10.69 -38.95 -18.69
C GLU A 20 -10.72 -38.22 -20.04
N VAL A 21 -10.47 -36.90 -20.02
CA VAL A 21 -10.26 -36.12 -21.23
C VAL A 21 -8.76 -36.10 -21.50
N ASP A 22 -8.35 -36.98 -22.41
CA ASP A 22 -7.01 -37.05 -22.99
C ASP A 22 -6.77 -35.76 -23.80
N ILE A 23 -5.95 -34.85 -23.26
CA ILE A 23 -5.53 -33.62 -23.96
C ILE A 23 -4.10 -33.85 -24.46
N GLU A 24 -3.97 -34.21 -25.73
CA GLU A 24 -2.70 -34.25 -26.43
C GLU A 24 -2.02 -32.85 -26.44
N PRO A 25 -0.70 -32.76 -26.15
CA PRO A 25 0.03 -31.50 -26.25
C PRO A 25 0.28 -31.12 -27.71
N ARG A 26 -0.47 -30.13 -28.21
CA ARG A 26 -0.18 -29.46 -29.48
C ARG A 26 1.17 -28.74 -29.39
N SER A 27 2.15 -29.29 -30.09
CA SER A 27 3.47 -28.71 -30.30
C SER A 27 3.40 -27.71 -31.46
N GLU A 28 3.10 -26.44 -31.18
CA GLU A 28 3.29 -25.37 -32.16
C GLU A 28 4.64 -24.69 -31.91
N SER A 29 5.63 -25.17 -32.68
CA SER A 29 6.89 -24.47 -32.92
C SER A 29 6.61 -23.43 -34.00
N ASP A 30 6.35 -22.18 -33.60
CA ASP A 30 6.33 -21.07 -34.54
C ASP A 30 7.58 -20.23 -34.39
N SER A 31 8.21 -20.00 -35.54
CA SER A 31 9.57 -19.52 -35.68
C SER A 31 9.57 -18.00 -35.71
N LEU A 32 10.39 -17.39 -34.86
CA LEU A 32 10.79 -15.99 -34.94
C LEU A 32 11.54 -15.74 -36.26
N PRO A 33 11.19 -14.71 -37.04
CA PRO A 33 12.13 -14.09 -37.97
C PRO A 33 12.84 -12.88 -37.36
N ASP A 34 14.08 -12.77 -37.81
CA ASP A 34 15.18 -11.89 -37.43
C ASP A 34 14.91 -10.37 -37.38
N ASP A 35 15.60 -9.76 -36.42
CA ASP A 35 16.39 -8.51 -36.48
C ASP A 35 16.39 -7.74 -37.83
N GLU A 36 15.91 -6.49 -37.81
CA GLU A 36 16.48 -5.42 -38.63
C GLU A 36 16.64 -4.13 -37.78
N PRO A 37 17.83 -3.51 -37.74
CA PRO A 37 18.08 -2.29 -37.00
C PRO A 37 17.98 -1.03 -37.87
N GLY A 38 17.52 0.06 -37.26
CA GLY A 38 17.94 1.41 -37.64
C GLY A 38 16.98 2.19 -38.54
N ARG A 39 16.13 3.00 -37.91
CA ARG A 39 15.66 4.28 -38.47
C ARG A 39 15.47 5.30 -37.36
N GLU A 40 16.45 6.21 -37.25
CA GLU A 40 16.34 7.44 -36.47
C GLU A 40 15.30 8.38 -37.09
N PRO A 41 14.49 9.10 -36.29
CA PRO A 41 13.62 10.16 -36.80
C PRO A 41 14.38 11.49 -36.95
N PRO A 42 14.13 12.29 -38.01
CA PRO A 42 14.79 13.57 -38.21
C PRO A 42 14.25 14.68 -37.29
N VAL A 43 15.19 15.45 -36.74
CA VAL A 43 15.00 16.68 -35.97
C VAL A 43 14.49 17.80 -36.88
N ALA A 44 13.27 18.27 -36.66
CA ALA A 44 12.73 19.45 -37.34
C ALA A 44 13.21 20.72 -36.63
N GLN A 45 14.17 21.41 -37.24
CA GLN A 45 14.55 22.79 -36.96
C GLN A 45 13.45 23.74 -37.45
N SER A 46 12.79 24.45 -36.54
CA SER A 46 11.99 25.63 -36.89
C SER A 46 12.79 26.89 -36.54
N GLN A 47 13.17 27.63 -37.58
CA GLN A 47 13.84 28.91 -37.52
C GLN A 47 12.82 30.01 -37.17
N GLU A 48 13.12 30.81 -36.14
CA GLU A 48 12.50 32.12 -35.90
C GLU A 48 13.06 33.16 -36.88
N PRO A 49 12.23 34.02 -37.49
CA PRO A 49 12.69 35.25 -38.12
C PRO A 49 12.69 36.45 -37.15
N PRO A 50 13.59 37.42 -37.34
CA PRO A 50 13.90 38.46 -36.36
C PRO A 50 13.04 39.74 -36.45
N ALA A 51 13.00 40.39 -35.29
CA ALA A 51 12.72 41.80 -34.98
C ALA A 51 12.46 42.80 -36.13
N GLN A 52 11.39 43.58 -35.96
CA GLN A 52 11.34 44.96 -36.42
C GLN A 52 10.89 45.89 -35.30
N ALA A 53 11.79 46.81 -34.95
CA ALA A 53 11.56 47.95 -34.09
C ALA A 53 10.97 49.10 -34.91
N ALA A 54 9.92 49.75 -34.41
CA ALA A 54 9.51 51.08 -34.84
C ALA A 54 8.81 51.83 -33.68
N THR A 55 9.59 52.76 -33.12
CA THR A 55 9.36 54.05 -32.45
C THR A 55 7.91 54.54 -32.14
N PRO A 56 7.69 55.19 -30.97
CA PRO A 56 6.37 55.59 -30.45
C PRO A 56 5.90 56.99 -30.90
N PRO A 57 4.60 57.30 -30.74
CA PRO A 57 4.12 58.66 -30.54
C PRO A 57 3.50 58.89 -29.14
N SER A 58 4.10 59.85 -28.42
CA SER A 58 3.54 60.94 -27.60
C SER A 58 2.41 60.74 -26.56
N PRO A 59 2.43 61.55 -25.48
CA PRO A 59 1.71 61.29 -24.23
C PRO A 59 0.29 61.83 -24.28
N VAL A 60 -0.69 61.02 -23.86
CA VAL A 60 -2.06 61.46 -23.65
C VAL A 60 -2.34 61.47 -22.15
N GLU A 61 -2.58 62.68 -21.67
CA GLU A 61 -3.31 63.11 -20.48
C GLU A 61 -3.59 62.09 -19.37
N SER A 62 -2.97 62.40 -18.22
CA SER A 62 -3.33 61.96 -16.88
C SER A 62 -4.83 62.06 -16.61
N SER A 63 -5.54 60.93 -16.66
CA SER A 63 -6.82 60.75 -15.99
C SER A 63 -6.58 60.08 -14.63
N PRO A 64 -7.12 60.61 -13.52
CA PRO A 64 -6.96 60.01 -12.21
C PRO A 64 -7.59 58.62 -12.17
N SER A 65 -6.75 57.61 -11.94
CA SER A 65 -7.13 56.20 -11.78
C SER A 65 -8.05 56.02 -10.58
N LEU A 66 -9.28 55.59 -10.84
CA LEU A 66 -10.09 54.89 -9.87
C LEU A 66 -9.42 53.53 -9.58
N PRO A 67 -9.43 53.04 -8.32
CA PRO A 67 -8.81 51.76 -7.98
C PRO A 67 -9.53 50.63 -8.73
N GLN A 68 -8.80 49.97 -9.65
CA GLN A 68 -9.27 48.73 -10.26
C GLN A 68 -9.33 47.64 -9.19
N PRO A 69 -10.44 46.88 -9.08
CA PRO A 69 -10.45 45.66 -8.29
C PRO A 69 -9.39 44.68 -8.83
N PRO A 70 -8.76 43.87 -7.97
CA PRO A 70 -7.73 42.94 -8.41
C PRO A 70 -8.27 42.03 -9.52
N PRO A 71 -7.44 41.67 -10.52
CA PRO A 71 -7.85 40.78 -11.58
C PRO A 71 -8.29 39.46 -10.96
N GLN A 72 -9.60 39.20 -11.02
CA GLN A 72 -10.16 37.90 -10.77
C GLN A 72 -9.52 36.97 -11.81
N HIS A 73 -8.62 36.09 -11.37
CA HIS A 73 -8.22 34.94 -12.17
C HIS A 73 -9.49 34.10 -12.40
N TYR A 74 -10.22 34.41 -13.47
CA TYR A 74 -11.25 33.53 -13.98
C TYR A 74 -10.52 32.27 -14.47
N ALA A 75 -10.54 31.22 -13.65
CA ALA A 75 -10.28 29.89 -14.14
C ALA A 75 -11.22 29.68 -15.35
N PRO A 76 -10.71 29.22 -16.50
CA PRO A 76 -11.58 28.90 -17.62
C PRO A 76 -12.64 27.93 -17.11
N PRO A 77 -13.92 28.14 -17.47
CA PRO A 77 -14.95 27.19 -17.09
C PRO A 77 -14.51 25.79 -17.54
N PRO A 78 -14.74 24.75 -16.73
CA PRO A 78 -14.45 23.39 -17.16
C PRO A 78 -15.13 23.15 -18.51
N PRO A 79 -14.50 22.41 -19.44
CA PRO A 79 -15.10 22.10 -20.72
C PRO A 79 -16.52 21.57 -20.48
N TYR A 80 -17.49 22.11 -21.20
CA TYR A 80 -18.88 21.66 -21.15
C TYR A 80 -18.90 20.17 -21.50
N GLN A 81 -19.00 19.33 -20.47
CA GLN A 81 -19.37 17.93 -20.64
C GLN A 81 -20.88 17.94 -20.83
N PRO A 82 -21.41 17.63 -22.03
CA PRO A 82 -22.84 17.43 -22.16
C PRO A 82 -23.28 16.39 -21.11
N PRO A 83 -24.46 16.56 -20.48
CA PRO A 83 -24.96 15.60 -19.53
C PRO A 83 -24.94 14.23 -20.22
N ALA A 84 -24.33 13.23 -19.58
CA ALA A 84 -24.35 11.87 -20.06
C ALA A 84 -25.82 11.51 -20.29
N GLU A 85 -26.23 11.35 -21.55
CA GLU A 85 -27.56 10.86 -21.86
C GLU A 85 -27.64 9.46 -21.25
N GLU A 86 -28.33 9.34 -20.12
CA GLU A 86 -28.63 8.05 -19.51
C GLU A 86 -29.44 7.26 -20.53
N PHE A 87 -28.77 6.32 -21.19
CA PHE A 87 -29.42 5.41 -22.13
C PHE A 87 -30.54 4.66 -21.40
N LYS A 88 -31.79 4.96 -21.77
CA LYS A 88 -32.96 4.44 -21.10
C LYS A 88 -33.33 3.08 -21.69
N PHE A 89 -33.22 2.03 -20.88
CA PHE A 89 -33.63 0.69 -21.26
C PHE A 89 -35.15 0.58 -21.17
N TYR A 90 -35.77 0.18 -22.28
CA TYR A 90 -37.19 -0.12 -22.34
C TYR A 90 -37.38 -1.62 -22.27
N THR A 91 -38.30 -2.09 -21.43
CA THR A 91 -38.61 -3.53 -21.42
C THR A 91 -39.27 -3.94 -22.73
N ARG A 92 -39.17 -5.23 -23.09
CA ARG A 92 -39.81 -5.77 -24.29
C ARG A 92 -41.31 -5.45 -24.34
N GLU A 93 -41.99 -5.50 -23.20
CA GLU A 93 -43.41 -5.18 -23.05
C GLU A 93 -43.70 -3.70 -23.29
N GLN A 94 -42.82 -2.79 -22.84
CA GLN A 94 -42.97 -1.36 -23.10
C GLN A 94 -42.82 -1.03 -24.58
N LEU A 95 -41.87 -1.68 -25.26
CA LEU A 95 -41.69 -1.53 -26.70
C LEU A 95 -42.85 -2.13 -27.48
N GLN A 96 -43.35 -3.31 -27.08
CA GLN A 96 -44.52 -3.93 -27.71
C GLN A 96 -45.77 -3.04 -27.56
N ASN A 97 -46.02 -2.52 -26.36
CA ASN A 97 -47.12 -1.57 -26.15
C ASN A 97 -46.97 -0.30 -27.02
N ALA A 98 -45.74 0.19 -27.22
CA ALA A 98 -45.49 1.33 -28.11
C ALA A 98 -45.73 1.00 -29.59
N VAL A 99 -45.47 -0.24 -30.00
CA VAL A 99 -45.84 -0.74 -31.34
C VAL A 99 -47.37 -0.83 -31.48
N ASP A 100 -48.05 -1.41 -30.48
CA ASP A 100 -49.50 -1.60 -30.49
C ASP A 100 -50.25 -0.26 -30.47
N GLN A 101 -49.66 0.77 -29.85
CA GLN A 101 -50.16 2.16 -29.86
C GLN A 101 -49.79 2.93 -31.13
N GLY A 102 -49.00 2.35 -32.04
CA GLY A 102 -48.53 2.99 -33.27
C GLY A 102 -47.51 4.11 -33.05
N ILE A 103 -46.91 4.20 -31.86
CA ILE A 103 -45.88 5.19 -31.52
C ILE A 103 -44.57 4.85 -32.22
N ILE A 104 -44.22 3.56 -32.26
CA ILE A 104 -43.06 3.04 -32.98
C ILE A 104 -43.47 1.93 -33.94
N ARG A 105 -42.66 1.69 -34.96
CA ARG A 105 -42.87 0.58 -35.90
C ARG A 105 -42.16 -0.70 -35.42
N PRO A 106 -42.57 -1.90 -35.88
CA PRO A 106 -41.92 -3.16 -35.50
C PRO A 106 -40.42 -3.24 -35.82
N ASP A 107 -39.98 -2.64 -36.93
CA ASP A 107 -38.56 -2.50 -37.29
C ASP A 107 -37.81 -1.63 -36.27
N GLN A 108 -38.40 -0.51 -35.85
CA GLN A 108 -37.82 0.36 -34.82
C GLN A 108 -37.73 -0.32 -33.45
N MET A 109 -38.68 -1.20 -33.12
CA MET A 109 -38.59 -2.05 -31.93
C MET A 109 -37.41 -3.03 -32.01
N ALA A 110 -37.22 -3.69 -33.15
CA ALA A 110 -36.09 -4.60 -33.35
C ALA A 110 -34.75 -3.89 -33.24
N ASP A 111 -34.63 -2.70 -33.85
CA ASP A 111 -33.42 -1.86 -33.76
C ASP A 111 -33.14 -1.42 -32.32
N GLN A 112 -34.17 -1.03 -31.56
CA GLN A 112 -34.03 -0.66 -30.15
C GLN A 112 -33.59 -1.84 -29.28
N LEU A 113 -34.17 -3.02 -29.46
CA LEU A 113 -33.74 -4.23 -28.74
C LEU A 113 -32.30 -4.59 -29.09
N GLN A 114 -31.91 -4.49 -30.36
CA GLN A 114 -30.53 -4.74 -30.77
C GLN A 114 -29.55 -3.73 -30.15
N LEU A 115 -29.94 -2.46 -30.05
CA LEU A 115 -29.12 -1.43 -29.41
C LEU A 115 -28.98 -1.68 -27.90
N GLN A 116 -30.07 -2.02 -27.22
CA GLN A 116 -30.04 -2.38 -25.79
C GLN A 116 -29.13 -3.59 -25.53
N LEU A 117 -29.23 -4.64 -26.34
CA LEU A 117 -28.36 -5.81 -26.24
C LEU A 117 -26.88 -5.45 -26.43
N LYS A 118 -26.56 -4.56 -27.38
CA LYS A 118 -25.19 -4.08 -27.59
C LYS A 118 -24.69 -3.27 -26.38
N GLU A 119 -25.52 -2.42 -25.80
CA GLU A 119 -25.14 -1.63 -24.62
C GLU A 119 -25.01 -2.49 -23.36
N GLU A 120 -25.87 -3.49 -23.17
CA GLU A 120 -25.71 -4.49 -22.10
C GLU A 120 -24.40 -5.27 -22.27
N ALA A 121 -24.13 -5.78 -23.47
CA ALA A 121 -22.89 -6.48 -23.77
C ALA A 121 -21.64 -5.61 -23.54
N LYS A 122 -21.69 -4.32 -23.91
CA LYS A 122 -20.61 -3.37 -23.63
C LYS A 122 -20.43 -3.16 -22.12
N ARG A 123 -21.52 -2.97 -21.36
CA ARG A 123 -21.46 -2.79 -19.91
C ARG A 123 -20.88 -4.02 -19.22
N GLU A 124 -21.32 -5.20 -19.62
CA GLU A 124 -20.79 -6.46 -19.10
C GLU A 124 -19.30 -6.63 -19.45
N ALA A 125 -18.90 -6.31 -20.69
CA ALA A 125 -17.50 -6.33 -21.09
C ALA A 125 -16.64 -5.36 -20.26
N VAL A 126 -17.11 -4.13 -20.02
CA VAL A 126 -16.41 -3.15 -19.17
C VAL A 126 -16.30 -3.67 -17.75
N GLN A 127 -17.37 -4.20 -17.17
CA GLN A 127 -17.34 -4.78 -15.82
C GLN A 127 -16.38 -5.96 -15.71
N ALA A 128 -16.34 -6.83 -16.74
CA ALA A 128 -15.40 -7.96 -16.80
C ALA A 128 -13.94 -7.48 -16.87
N ILE A 129 -13.66 -6.47 -17.70
CA ILE A 129 -12.32 -5.86 -17.81
C ILE A 129 -11.93 -5.21 -16.48
N GLU A 130 -12.81 -4.45 -15.85
CA GLU A 130 -12.56 -3.83 -14.55
C GLU A 130 -12.33 -4.85 -13.43
N ALA A 131 -13.09 -5.95 -13.43
CA ALA A 131 -12.90 -7.05 -12.49
C ALA A 131 -11.53 -7.72 -12.71
N HIS A 132 -11.16 -7.96 -13.97
CA HIS A 132 -9.86 -8.53 -14.33
C HIS A 132 -8.70 -7.61 -13.91
N ASN A 133 -8.79 -6.31 -14.21
CA ASN A 133 -7.78 -5.32 -13.84
C ASN A 133 -7.62 -5.22 -12.31
N ARG A 134 -8.74 -5.27 -11.56
CA ARG A 134 -8.70 -5.32 -10.09
C ARG A 134 -7.99 -6.58 -9.58
N ALA A 135 -8.29 -7.74 -10.16
CA ALA A 135 -7.62 -9.00 -9.80
C ALA A 135 -6.12 -8.96 -10.08
N GLN A 136 -5.71 -8.47 -11.25
CA GLN A 136 -4.30 -8.29 -11.59
C GLN A 136 -3.60 -7.32 -10.64
N ALA A 137 -4.21 -6.17 -10.33
CA ALA A 137 -3.66 -5.19 -9.40
C ALA A 137 -3.44 -5.78 -8.00
N MET A 138 -4.37 -6.61 -7.51
CA MET A 138 -4.21 -7.31 -6.22
C MET A 138 -3.08 -8.33 -6.26
N SER A 139 -3.00 -9.15 -7.31
CA SER A 139 -1.91 -10.10 -7.49
C SER A 139 -0.55 -9.41 -7.54
N ALA A 140 -0.43 -8.29 -8.27
CA ALA A 140 0.77 -7.49 -8.31
C ALA A 140 1.18 -6.95 -6.92
N LYS A 141 0.20 -6.51 -6.12
CA LYS A 141 0.46 -6.09 -4.72
C LYS A 141 0.94 -7.25 -3.85
N ILE A 142 0.31 -8.42 -3.94
CA ILE A 142 0.75 -9.63 -3.22
C ILE A 142 2.20 -9.97 -3.60
N GLN A 143 2.54 -9.89 -4.90
CA GLN A 143 3.90 -10.12 -5.38
C GLN A 143 4.91 -9.13 -4.77
N GLN A 144 4.55 -7.86 -4.60
CA GLN A 144 5.42 -6.87 -3.97
C GLN A 144 5.78 -7.25 -2.52
N TYR A 145 4.93 -7.97 -1.79
CA TYR A 145 5.26 -8.44 -0.44
C TYR A 145 6.42 -9.44 -0.43
N HIS A 146 6.72 -10.16 -1.51
CA HIS A 146 7.93 -11.00 -1.56
C HIS A 146 9.21 -10.18 -1.41
N THR A 147 9.23 -8.96 -1.95
CA THR A 147 10.37 -8.06 -1.85
C THR A 147 10.49 -7.48 -0.45
N TYR A 148 9.37 -7.05 0.15
CA TYR A 148 9.38 -6.31 1.41
C TYR A 148 9.37 -7.19 2.66
N ALA A 149 8.67 -8.32 2.63
CA ALA A 149 8.52 -9.26 3.75
C ALA A 149 9.05 -10.66 3.39
N PRO A 150 10.37 -10.83 3.19
CA PRO A 150 10.92 -12.10 2.71
C PRO A 150 10.54 -13.27 3.62
N GLY A 151 10.16 -14.40 3.02
CA GLY A 151 9.78 -15.62 3.72
C GLY A 151 8.31 -15.71 4.14
N TRP A 152 7.47 -14.69 3.87
CA TRP A 152 6.03 -14.76 4.17
C TRP A 152 5.31 -15.93 3.48
N ASN A 153 5.82 -16.34 2.32
CA ASN A 153 5.31 -17.48 1.53
C ASN A 153 6.01 -18.81 1.84
N GLN A 154 7.00 -18.82 2.72
CA GLN A 154 7.75 -20.02 3.09
C GLN A 154 7.20 -20.60 4.39
N GLN A 155 6.71 -21.84 4.32
CA GLN A 155 6.23 -22.55 5.50
C GLN A 155 7.32 -22.68 6.57
N GLY A 156 6.92 -22.57 7.83
CA GLY A 156 7.82 -22.67 8.98
C GLY A 156 8.54 -21.37 9.36
N THR A 157 8.44 -20.30 8.56
CA THR A 157 8.99 -19.00 8.97
C THR A 157 8.05 -18.27 9.93
N PRO A 158 8.57 -17.41 10.82
CA PRO A 158 7.73 -16.55 11.66
C PRO A 158 6.85 -15.58 10.84
N ALA A 159 7.35 -15.12 9.69
CA ALA A 159 6.59 -14.25 8.79
C ALA A 159 5.37 -14.96 8.23
N HIS A 160 5.54 -16.20 7.76
CA HIS A 160 4.44 -17.02 7.26
C HIS A 160 3.41 -17.33 8.34
N GLN A 161 3.85 -17.66 9.56
CA GLN A 161 2.93 -17.90 10.68
C GLN A 161 2.08 -16.66 10.99
N ARG A 162 2.68 -15.46 10.96
CA ARG A 162 1.96 -14.19 11.15
C ARG A 162 0.90 -13.98 10.06
N ALA A 163 1.29 -14.06 8.79
CA ALA A 163 0.39 -13.89 7.65
C ALA A 163 -0.76 -14.92 7.69
N ASN A 164 -0.44 -16.19 7.91
CA ASN A 164 -1.43 -17.26 8.00
C ASN A 164 -2.37 -17.05 9.20
N SER A 165 -1.88 -16.59 10.35
CA SER A 165 -2.74 -16.32 11.50
C SER A 165 -3.77 -15.22 11.23
N GLU A 166 -3.38 -14.15 10.52
CA GLU A 166 -4.32 -13.10 10.11
C GLU A 166 -5.28 -13.61 9.05
N TYR A 167 -4.80 -14.41 8.08
CA TYR A 167 -5.64 -15.03 7.06
C TYR A 167 -6.74 -15.90 7.68
N GLN A 168 -6.39 -16.79 8.61
CA GLN A 168 -7.34 -17.64 9.32
C GLN A 168 -8.36 -16.82 10.13
N LYS A 169 -7.95 -15.71 10.76
CA LYS A 169 -8.89 -14.81 11.44
C LYS A 169 -9.90 -14.21 10.48
N LEU A 170 -9.48 -13.82 9.27
CA LEU A 170 -10.37 -13.26 8.27
C LEU A 170 -11.37 -14.30 7.73
N LEU A 171 -10.92 -15.54 7.53
CA LEU A 171 -11.84 -16.64 7.19
C LEU A 171 -12.86 -16.88 8.31
N ALA A 172 -12.41 -16.83 9.57
CA ALA A 172 -13.30 -16.96 10.74
C ALA A 172 -14.32 -15.81 10.85
N LEU A 173 -14.04 -14.65 10.27
CA LEU A 173 -14.97 -13.52 10.16
C LEU A 173 -15.94 -13.65 8.98
N GLY A 174 -15.85 -14.73 8.19
CA GLY A 174 -16.74 -15.01 7.06
C GLY A 174 -16.26 -14.48 5.71
N LEU A 175 -15.01 -14.00 5.62
CA LEU A 175 -14.42 -13.66 4.32
C LEU A 175 -14.09 -14.94 3.55
N SER A 176 -14.28 -14.92 2.22
CA SER A 176 -13.98 -16.06 1.36
C SER A 176 -12.47 -16.21 1.12
N ALA A 177 -12.05 -17.45 0.83
CA ALA A 177 -10.67 -17.77 0.49
C ALA A 177 -10.35 -17.27 -0.94
N ASN A 178 -10.01 -16.00 -1.06
CA ASN A 178 -9.70 -15.34 -2.33
C ASN A 178 -8.46 -14.42 -2.18
N PRO A 179 -7.90 -13.91 -3.29
CA PRO A 179 -6.73 -13.02 -3.27
C PRO A 179 -6.98 -11.70 -2.50
N VAL A 180 -8.25 -11.26 -2.38
CA VAL A 180 -8.61 -10.07 -1.61
C VAL A 180 -8.31 -10.31 -0.13
N THR A 181 -8.76 -11.46 0.39
CA THR A 181 -8.57 -11.86 1.79
C THR A 181 -7.09 -12.12 2.08
N GLU A 182 -6.36 -12.69 1.13
CA GLU A 182 -4.91 -12.87 1.24
C GLU A 182 -4.17 -11.53 1.33
N LEU A 183 -4.47 -10.59 0.42
CA LEU A 183 -3.89 -9.25 0.44
C LEU A 183 -4.21 -8.54 1.77
N LEU A 184 -5.46 -8.63 2.25
CA LEU A 184 -5.86 -8.02 3.50
C LEU A 184 -5.14 -8.66 4.71
N ALA A 185 -4.92 -9.98 4.69
CA ALA A 185 -4.13 -10.66 5.71
C ALA A 185 -2.68 -10.16 5.73
N LEU A 186 -2.07 -9.97 4.56
CA LEU A 186 -0.71 -9.42 4.44
C LEU A 186 -0.65 -7.97 4.93
N GLU A 187 -1.64 -7.14 4.59
CA GLU A 187 -1.75 -5.76 5.08
C GLU A 187 -1.90 -5.71 6.61
N LYS A 188 -2.66 -6.63 7.22
CA LYS A 188 -2.79 -6.74 8.68
C LYS A 188 -1.51 -7.24 9.35
N ALA A 189 -0.80 -8.17 8.72
CA ALA A 189 0.40 -8.78 9.28
C ALA A 189 1.63 -7.87 9.18
N PHE A 190 1.77 -7.10 8.09
CA PHE A 190 3.00 -6.36 7.78
C PHE A 190 2.78 -4.87 7.52
N GLY A 191 1.55 -4.41 7.36
CA GLY A 191 1.23 -3.05 6.89
C GLY A 191 1.06 -2.99 5.36
N THR A 192 0.67 -1.83 4.84
CA THR A 192 0.49 -1.66 3.38
C THR A 192 1.83 -1.66 2.66
N VAL A 193 1.82 -2.02 1.36
CA VAL A 193 3.05 -2.01 0.56
C VAL A 193 3.73 -0.64 0.56
N ASP A 194 2.95 0.44 0.49
CA ASP A 194 3.48 1.81 0.50
C ASP A 194 4.19 2.14 1.81
N GLN A 195 3.67 1.65 2.95
CA GLN A 195 4.32 1.82 4.25
C GLN A 195 5.64 1.05 4.31
N LEU A 196 5.67 -0.18 3.78
CA LEU A 196 6.88 -0.99 3.72
C LEU A 196 7.94 -0.38 2.78
N ALA A 197 7.52 0.17 1.65
CA ALA A 197 8.38 0.89 0.73
C ALA A 197 8.98 2.14 1.38
N ALA A 198 8.17 2.96 2.06
CA ALA A 198 8.61 4.15 2.77
C ALA A 198 9.58 3.81 3.93
N GLN A 199 9.34 2.71 4.65
CA GLN A 199 10.25 2.23 5.69
C GLN A 199 11.62 1.82 5.12
N ARG A 200 11.66 1.16 3.96
CA ARG A 200 12.93 0.83 3.30
C ARG A 200 13.66 2.06 2.81
N GLN A 201 12.97 2.97 2.12
CA GLN A 201 13.58 4.20 1.60
C GLN A 201 14.18 5.05 2.73
N SER A 202 13.46 5.19 3.86
CA SER A 202 13.98 5.92 5.01
C SER A 202 15.19 5.23 5.67
N ALA A 203 15.20 3.89 5.71
CA ALA A 203 16.36 3.13 6.18
C ALA A 203 17.59 3.32 5.26
N ASP A 204 17.37 3.31 3.94
CA ASP A 204 18.43 3.50 2.95
C ASP A 204 18.99 4.93 3.00
N LEU A 205 18.13 5.95 3.08
CA LEU A 205 18.54 7.35 3.26
C LEU A 205 19.36 7.55 4.54
N THR A 206 18.97 6.88 5.64
CA THR A 206 19.74 6.91 6.90
C THR A 206 21.12 6.28 6.72
N ARG A 207 21.21 5.20 5.95
CA ARG A 207 22.46 4.49 5.67
C ARG A 207 23.37 5.30 4.75
N GLU A 208 22.82 5.93 3.72
CA GLU A 208 23.56 6.81 2.81
C GLU A 208 24.07 8.04 3.55
N THR A 209 23.23 8.72 4.33
CA THR A 209 23.64 9.88 5.14
C THR A 209 24.79 9.53 6.09
N ARG A 210 24.78 8.31 6.66
CA ARG A 210 25.88 7.81 7.49
C ARG A 210 27.16 7.49 6.71
N ALA A 211 27.05 7.19 5.41
CA ALA A 211 28.17 6.86 4.54
C ALA A 211 28.82 8.11 3.88
N THR A 212 28.03 9.14 3.54
CA THR A 212 28.54 10.38 2.91
C THR A 212 28.99 11.44 3.90
N MET A 213 28.61 11.36 5.18
CA MET A 213 29.29 12.17 6.18
C MET A 213 30.70 11.61 6.38
N PRO A 214 31.77 12.41 6.17
CA PRO A 214 33.11 11.97 6.55
C PRO A 214 33.02 11.57 8.03
N SER A 215 33.46 10.35 8.33
CA SER A 215 33.59 9.87 9.69
C SER A 215 34.36 10.95 10.45
N VAL A 216 33.65 11.79 11.21
CA VAL A 216 34.28 12.69 12.16
C VAL A 216 34.94 11.75 13.13
N ALA A 217 36.25 11.59 12.95
CA ALA A 217 37.09 10.81 13.82
C ALA A 217 36.71 11.13 15.26
N ARG A 218 36.20 10.10 15.95
CA ARG A 218 36.19 9.97 17.41
C ARG A 218 36.01 11.29 18.18
N ARG A 219 34.82 11.88 18.15
CA ARG A 219 34.30 12.34 19.46
C ARG A 219 33.84 11.10 20.16
N ALA A 220 34.59 10.71 21.18
CA ALA A 220 34.40 9.56 22.04
C ALA A 220 32.94 9.10 22.03
N ALA A 221 32.66 8.06 21.24
CA ALA A 221 31.48 7.26 21.41
C ALA A 221 31.47 6.88 22.90
N ALA A 222 30.46 7.34 23.63
CA ALA A 222 30.21 6.84 24.97
C ALA A 222 30.32 5.32 24.90
N PRO A 223 31.19 4.69 25.70
CA PRO A 223 31.47 3.27 25.54
C PRO A 223 30.15 2.53 25.74
N SER A 224 29.66 1.91 24.66
CA SER A 224 28.66 0.85 24.75
C SER A 224 29.11 -0.07 25.88
N PRO A 225 28.28 -0.33 26.91
CA PRO A 225 28.70 -1.10 28.07
C PRO A 225 29.07 -2.49 27.58
N SER A 226 30.37 -2.74 27.43
CA SER A 226 30.86 -4.08 27.19
C SER A 226 30.35 -4.92 28.35
N LYS A 227 29.71 -6.06 28.03
CA LYS A 227 29.17 -7.01 29.02
C LYS A 227 30.20 -7.45 30.08
N ASN A 228 31.48 -7.13 29.88
CA ASN A 228 32.62 -7.56 30.69
C ASN A 228 33.40 -6.41 31.37
N ALA A 229 32.99 -5.14 31.25
CA ALA A 229 33.62 -4.06 32.02
C ALA A 229 33.10 -4.07 33.47
N ASP A 230 34.01 -4.07 34.45
CA ASP A 230 33.63 -3.93 35.87
C ASP A 230 32.98 -2.54 36.08
N PRO A 231 31.67 -2.47 36.39
CA PRO A 231 30.94 -1.20 36.47
C PRO A 231 31.48 -0.30 37.59
N LEU A 232 32.15 -0.87 38.60
CA LEU A 232 32.79 -0.12 39.69
C LEU A 232 33.96 0.75 39.24
N LYS A 233 34.62 0.41 38.12
CA LYS A 233 35.76 1.19 37.61
C LYS A 233 35.34 2.51 36.97
N LYS A 234 34.04 2.72 36.75
CA LYS A 234 33.48 3.94 36.17
C LYS A 234 32.99 4.93 37.24
N LEU A 235 32.95 4.52 38.50
CA LEU A 235 32.53 5.38 39.61
C LEU A 235 33.69 6.23 40.10
N ASP A 236 33.38 7.47 40.46
CA ASP A 236 34.33 8.34 41.15
C ASP A 236 34.52 7.90 42.61
N ARG A 237 35.62 8.34 43.23
CA ARG A 237 36.00 7.97 44.61
C ARG A 237 34.96 8.41 45.64
N GLU A 238 34.20 9.46 45.36
CA GLU A 238 33.10 9.95 46.19
C GLU A 238 31.88 9.04 46.11
N GLU A 239 31.53 8.57 44.91
CA GLU A 239 30.44 7.63 44.69
C GLU A 239 30.73 6.27 45.34
N LEU A 240 31.98 5.79 45.26
CA LEU A 240 32.41 4.58 45.96
C LEU A 240 32.23 4.71 47.49
N ARG A 241 32.54 5.87 48.07
CA ARG A 241 32.31 6.11 49.51
C ARG A 241 30.82 6.14 49.85
N LEU A 242 29.98 6.60 48.94
CA LEU A 242 28.53 6.63 49.13
C LEU A 242 27.95 5.20 49.14
N TYR A 243 28.33 4.37 48.17
CA TYR A 243 27.89 2.96 48.15
C TYR A 243 28.44 2.17 49.34
N ASP A 244 29.66 2.45 49.80
CA ASP A 244 30.20 1.87 51.03
C ASP A 244 29.35 2.22 52.27
N LYS A 245 28.84 3.45 52.36
CA LYS A 245 27.89 3.85 53.41
C LYS A 245 26.56 3.12 53.28
N TYR A 246 26.02 2.95 52.07
CA TYR A 246 24.77 2.23 51.86
C TYR A 246 24.86 0.74 52.14
N ILE A 247 26.00 0.12 51.86
CA ILE A 247 26.29 -1.28 52.24
C ILE A 247 26.35 -1.38 53.77
N LYS A 248 27.04 -0.46 54.45
CA LYS A 248 27.11 -0.43 55.92
C LYS A 248 25.77 -0.15 56.59
N ALA A 249 24.90 0.61 55.93
CA ALA A 249 23.52 0.88 56.37
C ALA A 249 22.54 -0.25 56.01
N GLY A 250 23.00 -1.31 55.34
CA GLY A 250 22.20 -2.50 55.01
C GLY A 250 21.25 -2.32 53.82
N HIS A 251 21.39 -1.25 53.03
CA HIS A 251 20.60 -1.03 51.82
C HIS A 251 21.07 -1.91 50.64
N TYR A 252 22.33 -2.33 50.67
CA TYR A 252 22.89 -3.33 49.76
C TYR A 252 23.62 -4.39 50.59
N GLN A 253 23.43 -5.67 50.28
CA GLN A 253 24.05 -6.78 51.00
C GLN A 253 25.56 -6.83 50.77
N ASN A 254 26.00 -6.51 49.55
CA ASN A 254 27.41 -6.53 49.17
C ASN A 254 27.67 -5.71 47.91
N TRP A 255 28.95 -5.58 47.55
CA TRP A 255 29.39 -4.88 46.34
C TRP A 255 28.92 -5.54 45.03
N ASN A 256 28.44 -6.79 45.05
CA ASN A 256 27.92 -7.44 43.85
C ASN A 256 26.52 -6.93 43.50
N GLU A 257 25.67 -6.69 44.51
CA GLU A 257 24.35 -6.08 44.31
C GLU A 257 24.47 -4.66 43.75
N VAL A 258 25.45 -3.88 44.23
CA VAL A 258 25.78 -2.56 43.68
C VAL A 258 26.22 -2.64 42.21
N ARG A 259 27.00 -3.66 41.83
CA ARG A 259 27.41 -3.87 40.43
C ARG A 259 26.22 -4.19 39.52
N GLU A 260 25.27 -4.97 40.01
CA GLU A 260 24.05 -5.32 39.27
C GLU A 260 23.13 -4.11 39.10
N GLU A 261 22.96 -3.30 40.15
CA GLU A 261 22.19 -2.06 40.10
C GLU A 261 22.79 -1.06 39.08
N ILE A 262 24.12 -0.86 39.09
CA ILE A 262 24.79 0.02 38.13
C ILE A 262 24.66 -0.51 36.68
N ARG A 263 24.70 -1.84 36.50
CA ARG A 263 24.50 -2.45 35.17
C ARG A 263 23.06 -2.31 34.70
N TRP A 264 22.09 -2.52 35.59
CA TRP A 264 20.67 -2.35 35.30
C TRP A 264 20.37 -0.90 34.92
N ALA A 265 20.85 0.06 35.71
CA ALA A 265 20.77 1.49 35.42
C ALA A 265 21.37 1.88 34.06
N ALA A 266 22.54 1.33 33.73
CA ALA A 266 23.20 1.56 32.45
C ALA A 266 22.43 0.93 31.27
N SER A 267 21.74 -0.20 31.48
CA SER A 267 20.97 -0.90 30.45
C SER A 267 19.65 -0.20 30.10
N GLN A 268 19.05 0.52 31.04
CA GLN A 268 17.78 1.22 30.84
C GLN A 268 17.97 2.63 30.25
N ASN A 269 19.22 3.05 29.96
CA ASN A 269 19.57 4.42 29.56
C ASN A 269 19.09 5.50 30.58
N ILE A 270 18.95 5.11 31.86
CA ILE A 270 18.51 5.95 33.00
C ILE A 270 19.73 6.63 33.65
N ASN A 271 20.80 6.92 32.89
CA ASN A 271 21.98 7.59 33.46
C ASN A 271 21.71 9.05 33.85
N ALA A 272 20.64 9.67 33.33
CA ALA A 272 20.22 11.02 33.72
C ALA A 272 19.35 11.05 34.99
N ASP A 273 18.46 10.06 35.17
CA ASP A 273 17.46 10.10 36.23
C ASP A 273 17.98 9.56 37.58
N LEU A 274 18.95 8.63 37.56
CA LEU A 274 19.63 8.19 38.79
C LEU A 274 20.52 9.28 39.39
N ARG A 275 21.20 10.08 38.55
CA ARG A 275 21.92 11.29 39.01
C ARG A 275 20.96 12.28 39.69
N SER A 276 19.76 12.47 39.13
CA SER A 276 18.71 13.34 39.70
C SER A 276 18.18 12.83 41.04
N LYS A 277 17.95 11.51 41.17
CA LYS A 277 17.52 10.88 42.43
C LYS A 277 18.60 10.93 43.51
N THR A 278 19.87 10.74 43.15
CA THR A 278 20.98 10.88 44.11
C THR A 278 21.21 12.33 44.53
N GLU A 279 21.05 13.32 43.64
CA GLU A 279 21.09 14.75 44.01
C GLU A 279 19.87 15.17 44.84
N GLY A 280 18.68 14.64 44.54
CA GLY A 280 17.46 14.88 45.31
C GLY A 280 17.57 14.36 46.75
N LEU A 281 18.37 13.32 46.98
CA LEU A 281 18.69 12.81 48.32
C LEU A 281 19.79 13.61 49.03
N MET A 282 20.57 14.43 48.32
CA MET A 282 21.56 15.34 48.92
C MET A 282 20.95 16.66 49.42
N ARG A 283 19.69 16.97 49.10
CA ARG A 283 18.98 18.20 49.52
C ARG A 283 17.96 18.00 50.64
N ARG A 284 17.99 16.86 51.36
CA ARG A 284 17.19 16.67 52.58
C ARG A 284 18.07 16.30 53.76
#